data_AF-A0A932YZY5-F1
#
_entry.id   AF-A0A932YZY5-F1
#
_cell.length_a   1.000
_cell.length_b   1.000
_cell.length_c   1.000
_cell.angle_alpha   90.00
_cell.angle_beta   90.00
_cell.angle_gamma   90.00
#
_symmetry.space_group_name_H-M   'P 1'
#
loop_
_entity.id
_entity.type
_entity.pdbx_description
1 polymer ?
#
loop_
_entity_poly.entity_id
_entity_poly.type
_entity_poly.pdbx_seq_one_letter_code
_entity_poly.pdbx_strand_id
1 'polypeptide(L)'
;MWLLGYRGDFLGFNFIEGQEILTQARGALEGVVYTNAQVPSDWFVKKYTKKYGVVLGEGSAHAYDAVGLITRCRARSVGAEQIVKCLNTVKDYNGALGPFSSAGTHEFTLPVSLKAIRNNQFVRFEE
;
A
#
# COMPACT_ATOMS: atom_id res chain seq x y z
N MET A 1 -0.82 -20.17 -19.84
CA MET A 1 0.05 -21.35 -19.98
C MET A 1 1.49 -20.86 -19.97
N TRP A 2 2.31 -21.31 -19.02
CA TRP A 2 3.69 -20.84 -18.84
C TRP A 2 4.58 -21.25 -20.02
N LEU A 3 5.23 -20.28 -20.66
CA LEU A 3 6.07 -20.49 -21.85
C LEU A 3 7.23 -21.48 -21.64
N LEU A 4 7.74 -21.61 -20.41
CA LEU A 4 8.87 -22.48 -20.06
C LEU A 4 8.45 -23.71 -19.22
N GLY A 5 7.15 -23.89 -18.94
CA GLY A 5 6.65 -25.05 -18.18
C GLY A 5 6.99 -25.06 -16.68
N TYR A 6 7.42 -23.93 -16.09
CA TYR A 6 7.59 -23.80 -14.64
C TYR A 6 6.28 -24.07 -13.89
N ARG A 7 6.36 -24.80 -12.77
CA ARG A 7 5.21 -25.24 -11.95
C ARG A 7 5.33 -24.90 -10.47
N GLY A 8 6.38 -24.20 -10.06
CA GLY A 8 6.53 -23.78 -8.67
C GLY A 8 5.65 -22.57 -8.37
N ASP A 9 5.59 -22.21 -7.09
CA ASP A 9 4.90 -21.00 -6.65
C ASP A 9 5.70 -19.75 -7.06
N PHE A 10 4.98 -18.68 -7.36
CA PHE A 10 5.55 -17.36 -7.46
C PHE A 10 5.24 -16.60 -6.17
N LEU A 11 6.30 -16.11 -5.53
CA LEU A 11 6.21 -15.21 -4.39
C LEU A 11 6.66 -13.82 -4.84
N GLY A 12 5.94 -12.80 -4.40
CA GLY A 12 6.21 -11.42 -4.76
C GLY A 12 6.19 -10.47 -3.58
N PHE A 13 6.48 -9.20 -3.88
CA PHE A 13 6.36 -8.08 -2.95
C PHE A 13 5.60 -6.94 -3.63
N ASN A 14 5.39 -5.84 -2.91
CA ASN A 14 4.39 -4.80 -3.15
C ASN A 14 4.41 -4.06 -4.52
N PHE A 15 5.34 -4.37 -5.44
CA PHE A 15 5.44 -3.74 -6.77
C PHE A 15 4.78 -4.55 -7.90
N ILE A 16 3.90 -5.50 -7.57
CA ILE A 16 3.18 -6.29 -8.58
C ILE A 16 1.72 -5.86 -8.77
N GLU A 17 1.27 -4.85 -8.03
CA GLU A 17 0.00 -4.20 -8.31
C GLU A 17 0.17 -3.32 -9.57
N GLY A 18 -0.85 -3.32 -10.42
CA GLY A 18 -0.91 -2.52 -11.64
C GLY A 18 -1.78 -3.22 -12.68
N GLN A 19 -2.74 -2.51 -13.27
CA GLN A 19 -3.52 -3.09 -14.38
C GLN A 19 -2.62 -3.39 -15.60
N GLU A 20 -1.58 -2.60 -15.77
CA GLU A 20 -0.50 -2.81 -16.71
C GLU A 20 0.25 -4.12 -16.45
N ILE A 21 0.50 -4.49 -15.19
CA ILE A 21 1.17 -5.74 -14.82
C ILE A 21 0.32 -6.93 -15.25
N LEU A 22 -0.98 -6.92 -14.92
CA LEU A 22 -1.92 -7.96 -15.35
C LEU A 22 -1.97 -8.10 -16.88
N THR A 23 -2.01 -6.95 -17.58
CA THR A 23 -2.06 -6.89 -19.04
C THR A 23 -0.80 -7.46 -19.69
N GLN A 24 0.38 -7.10 -19.17
CA GLN A 24 1.66 -7.56 -19.72
C GLN A 24 1.96 -9.03 -19.35
N ALA A 25 1.58 -9.46 -18.15
CA ALA A 25 1.79 -10.83 -17.69
C ALA A 25 0.96 -11.85 -18.48
N ARG A 26 -0.20 -11.46 -19.06
CA ARG A 26 -1.06 -12.35 -19.86
C ARG A 26 -1.38 -13.67 -19.14
N GLY A 27 -1.70 -13.58 -17.84
CA GLY A 27 -1.99 -14.73 -16.97
C GLY A 27 -0.77 -15.47 -16.43
N ALA A 28 0.45 -15.06 -16.80
CA ALA A 28 1.71 -15.58 -16.22
C ALA A 28 2.00 -15.02 -14.81
N LEU A 29 1.00 -14.52 -14.10
CA LEU A 29 1.11 -14.28 -12.65
C LEU A 29 -0.09 -14.86 -11.90
N GLU A 30 -0.96 -15.60 -12.59
CA GLU A 30 -2.03 -16.34 -11.94
C GLU A 30 -1.42 -17.29 -10.91
N GLY A 31 -1.94 -17.25 -9.68
CA GLY A 31 -1.38 -18.04 -8.58
C GLY A 31 -0.47 -17.24 -7.64
N VAL A 32 0.19 -16.17 -8.10
CA VAL A 32 1.19 -15.44 -7.30
C VAL A 32 0.63 -15.03 -5.94
N VAL A 33 1.43 -15.19 -4.89
CA VAL A 33 1.15 -14.70 -3.54
C VAL A 33 2.18 -13.64 -3.20
N TYR A 34 1.75 -12.52 -2.64
CA TYR A 34 2.64 -11.39 -2.37
C TYR A 34 2.21 -10.59 -1.15
N THR A 35 3.17 -9.91 -0.55
CA THR A 35 2.93 -8.99 0.56
C THR A 35 2.66 -7.58 0.05
N ASN A 36 1.70 -6.89 0.65
CA ASN A 36 1.49 -5.46 0.46
C ASN A 36 1.03 -4.81 1.77
N ALA A 37 1.00 -3.48 1.83
CA ALA A 37 0.31 -2.77 2.91
C ALA A 37 -1.16 -3.22 2.98
N GLN A 38 -1.75 -3.13 4.17
CA GLN A 38 -3.15 -3.46 4.40
C GLN A 38 -4.08 -2.71 3.43
N VAL A 39 -5.20 -3.35 3.10
CA VAL A 39 -6.28 -2.75 2.31
C VAL A 39 -6.67 -1.40 2.94
N PRO A 40 -6.73 -0.31 2.15
CA PRO A 40 -7.14 0.99 2.67
C PRO A 40 -8.52 0.95 3.32
N SER A 41 -8.68 1.70 4.41
CA SER A 41 -9.91 1.78 5.18
C SER A 41 -11.10 2.23 4.32
N ASP A 42 -12.28 1.66 4.56
CA ASP A 42 -13.51 1.96 3.81
C ASP A 42 -13.85 3.45 3.71
N TRP A 43 -13.62 4.20 4.80
CA TRP A 43 -13.89 5.64 4.82
C TRP A 43 -13.04 6.38 3.78
N PHE A 44 -11.78 5.94 3.57
CA PHE A 44 -10.87 6.56 2.63
C PHE A 44 -11.25 6.20 1.20
N VAL A 45 -11.55 4.92 0.94
CA VAL A 45 -12.05 4.45 -0.36
C VAL A 45 -13.29 5.25 -0.78
N LYS A 46 -14.30 5.35 0.11
CA LYS A 46 -15.53 6.13 -0.14
C LYS A 46 -15.24 7.60 -0.40
N LYS A 47 -14.35 8.22 0.40
CA LYS A 47 -13.96 9.63 0.24
C LYS A 47 -13.23 9.88 -1.09
N TYR A 48 -12.32 8.99 -1.47
CA TYR A 48 -11.55 9.08 -2.71
C TYR A 48 -12.47 8.95 -3.93
N THR A 49 -13.29 7.90 -3.98
CA THR A 49 -14.23 7.68 -5.08
C THR A 49 -15.25 8.81 -5.19
N LYS A 50 -15.77 9.32 -4.07
CA LYS A 50 -16.66 10.50 -4.08
C LYS A 50 -15.98 11.74 -4.66
N LYS A 51 -14.70 11.96 -4.36
CA LYS A 51 -13.96 13.15 -4.80
C LYS A 51 -13.51 13.07 -6.27
N TYR A 52 -13.08 11.90 -6.73
CA TYR A 52 -12.42 11.74 -8.03
C TYR A 52 -13.24 10.96 -9.06
N GLY A 53 -14.34 10.32 -8.68
CA GLY A 53 -15.20 9.56 -9.60
C GLY A 53 -14.56 8.28 -10.15
N VAL A 54 -13.43 7.85 -9.59
CA VAL A 54 -12.68 6.67 -10.03
C VAL A 54 -12.38 5.72 -8.86
N VAL A 55 -12.05 4.48 -9.21
CA VAL A 55 -11.55 3.49 -8.24
C VAL A 55 -10.24 4.00 -7.63
N LEU A 56 -10.01 3.63 -6.36
CA LEU A 56 -8.79 4.00 -5.67
C LEU A 56 -7.58 3.45 -6.42
N GLY A 57 -6.71 4.34 -6.87
CA GLY A 57 -5.45 3.98 -7.50
C GLY A 57 -4.44 3.42 -6.52
N GLU A 58 -3.47 2.69 -7.06
CA GLU A 58 -2.36 2.14 -6.28
C GLU A 58 -1.49 3.26 -5.74
N GLY A 59 -0.97 3.08 -4.52
CA GLY A 59 -0.20 4.12 -3.84
C GLY A 59 -1.01 5.33 -3.35
N SER A 60 -2.27 5.53 -3.77
CA SER A 60 -3.06 6.71 -3.37
C SER A 60 -3.25 6.80 -1.85
N ALA A 61 -3.44 5.68 -1.16
CA ALA A 61 -3.51 5.64 0.29
C ALA A 61 -2.17 5.98 0.95
N HIS A 62 -1.06 5.45 0.42
CA HIS A 62 0.30 5.82 0.88
C HIS A 62 0.56 7.32 0.74
N ALA A 63 0.22 7.91 -0.41
CA ALA A 63 0.39 9.32 -0.67
C ALA A 63 -0.46 10.19 0.28
N TYR A 64 -1.71 9.80 0.51
CA TYR A 64 -2.60 10.50 1.45
C TYR A 64 -2.01 10.51 2.87
N ASP A 65 -1.56 9.35 3.34
CA ASP A 65 -0.98 9.21 4.68
C ASP A 65 0.35 9.95 4.82
N ALA A 66 1.22 9.89 3.80
CA ALA A 66 2.48 10.62 3.79
C ALA A 66 2.28 12.13 3.89
N VAL A 67 1.38 12.70 3.08
CA VAL A 67 1.03 14.13 3.16
C VAL A 67 0.40 14.47 4.51
N GLY A 68 -0.47 13.60 5.01
CA GLY A 68 -1.12 13.76 6.32
C GLY A 68 -0.12 13.80 7.48
N LEU A 69 0.89 12.92 7.48
CA LEU A 69 1.98 12.90 8.46
C LEU A 69 2.80 14.18 8.42
N ILE A 70 3.25 14.58 7.21
CA ILE A 70 4.05 15.79 7.03
C ILE A 70 3.27 17.01 7.51
N THR A 71 1.98 17.10 7.18
CA THR A 71 1.11 18.20 7.61
C THR A 71 0.92 18.20 9.13
N ARG A 72 0.68 17.04 9.76
CA ARG A 72 0.58 16.89 11.22
C ARG A 72 1.86 17.37 11.92
N CYS A 73 3.04 17.01 11.40
CA CYS A 73 4.31 17.43 11.96
C CYS A 73 4.60 18.91 11.70
N ARG A 74 4.31 19.43 10.50
CA ARG A 74 4.46 20.84 10.16
C ARG A 74 3.62 21.75 11.05
N ALA A 75 2.42 21.32 11.44
CA ALA A 75 1.57 22.07 12.37
C ALA A 75 2.18 22.27 13.77
N ARG A 76 3.19 21.46 14.13
CA ARG A 76 3.87 21.50 15.44
C ARG A 76 5.32 22.01 15.35
N SER A 77 5.83 22.23 14.13
CA SER A 77 7.25 22.42 13.86
C SER A 77 7.47 23.46 12.75
N VAL A 78 8.24 24.51 13.04
CA VAL A 78 8.49 25.62 12.09
C VAL A 78 9.63 25.37 11.11
N GLY A 79 10.58 24.46 11.40
CA GLY A 79 11.73 24.16 10.55
C GLY A 79 11.82 22.68 10.12
N ALA A 80 12.61 22.42 9.07
CA ALA A 80 12.75 21.10 8.46
C ALA A 80 13.29 20.05 9.46
N GLU A 81 14.30 20.42 10.26
CA GLU A 81 14.85 19.52 11.28
C GLU A 81 13.82 19.12 12.33
N GLN A 82 12.96 20.04 12.76
CA GLN A 82 11.90 19.76 13.74
C GLN A 82 10.80 18.89 13.14
N ILE A 83 10.56 18.96 11.82
CA ILE A 83 9.65 18.05 11.12
C ILE A 83 10.23 16.64 11.10
N VAL A 84 11.52 16.50 10.78
CA VAL A 84 12.20 15.18 10.79
C VAL A 84 12.17 14.55 12.18
N LYS A 85 12.48 15.33 13.23
CA LYS A 85 12.38 14.86 14.63
C LYS A 85 10.95 14.44 14.99
N CYS A 86 9.94 15.19 14.54
CA CYS A 86 8.54 14.81 14.73
C CYS A 86 8.21 13.49 14.03
N LEU A 87 8.61 13.32 12.77
CA LEU A 87 8.32 12.10 12.00
C LEU A 87 8.90 10.84 12.68
N ASN A 88 10.12 10.94 13.24
CA ASN A 88 10.77 9.84 13.95
C ASN A 88 10.13 9.48 15.31
N THR A 89 9.18 10.28 15.79
CA THR A 89 8.52 10.09 17.09
C THR A 89 7.01 9.86 16.96
N VAL A 90 6.48 9.78 15.73
CA VAL A 90 5.06 9.50 15.50
C VAL A 90 4.68 8.16 16.11
N LYS A 91 3.63 8.17 16.92
CA LYS A 91 2.96 6.99 17.46
C LYS A 91 1.47 7.04 17.14
N ASP A 92 0.89 5.86 16.96
CA ASP A 92 -0.55 5.61 16.78
C ASP A 92 -1.20 6.54 15.74
N TYR A 93 -0.52 6.71 14.60
CA TYR A 93 -1.08 7.44 13.47
C TYR A 93 -2.15 6.59 12.80
N ASN A 94 -3.39 7.07 12.82
CA ASN A 94 -4.51 6.41 12.15
C ASN A 94 -4.72 7.03 10.77
N GLY A 95 -4.15 6.39 9.77
CA GLY A 95 -4.23 6.79 8.36
C GLY A 95 -5.29 6.03 7.57
N ALA A 96 -5.27 6.23 6.26
CA ALA A 96 -5.99 5.43 5.28
C ALA A 96 -5.54 3.96 5.34
N LEU A 97 -4.26 3.68 5.56
CA LEU A 97 -3.68 2.34 5.67
C LEU A 97 -3.79 1.71 7.06
N GLY A 98 -4.59 2.31 7.95
CA GLY A 98 -4.77 1.82 9.32
C GLY A 98 -3.81 2.47 10.32
N PRO A 99 -3.71 1.91 11.55
CA PRO A 99 -2.82 2.40 12.58
C PRO A 99 -1.36 2.04 12.28
N PHE A 100 -0.47 3.01 12.38
CA PHE A 100 0.97 2.76 12.29
C PHE A 100 1.79 3.77 13.11
N SER A 101 3.04 3.40 13.38
CA SER A 101 3.98 4.16 14.20
C SER A 101 5.34 4.27 13.51
N SER A 102 6.13 5.26 13.89
CA SER A 102 7.54 5.29 13.53
C SER A 102 8.32 4.23 14.29
N ALA A 103 9.25 3.58 13.58
CA ALA A 103 10.25 2.66 14.12
C ALA A 103 11.52 3.38 14.64
N GLY A 104 11.61 4.71 14.48
CA GLY A 104 12.71 5.55 14.98
C GLY A 104 13.86 5.78 13.99
N THR A 105 13.94 4.99 12.91
CA THR A 105 15.00 5.00 11.87
C THR A 105 14.51 5.55 10.53
N HIS A 106 13.65 6.58 10.53
CA HIS A 106 12.93 7.06 9.33
C HIS A 106 11.98 6.03 8.69
N GLU A 107 11.73 4.95 9.40
CA GLU A 107 10.84 3.86 8.98
C GLU A 107 9.52 3.92 9.74
N PHE A 108 8.49 3.35 9.15
CA PHE A 108 7.16 3.22 9.74
C PHE A 108 6.73 1.75 9.69
N THR A 109 6.09 1.29 10.76
CA THR A 109 5.54 -0.06 10.85
C THR A 109 4.13 -0.08 10.28
N LEU A 110 3.94 -0.53 9.04
CA LEU A 110 2.59 -0.67 8.48
C LEU A 110 2.04 -2.08 8.67
N PRO A 111 0.73 -2.24 8.94
CA PRO A 111 0.07 -3.53 8.82
C PRO A 111 0.23 -4.11 7.41
N VAL A 112 0.66 -5.36 7.32
CA VAL A 112 0.83 -6.08 6.05
C VAL A 112 -0.39 -6.96 5.79
N SER A 113 -0.75 -7.10 4.51
CA SER A 113 -1.70 -8.09 4.03
C SER A 113 -1.04 -9.00 2.99
N LEU A 114 -1.44 -10.27 3.02
CA LEU A 114 -1.15 -11.19 1.92
C LEU A 114 -2.24 -11.03 0.85
N LYS A 115 -1.79 -10.92 -0.39
CA LYS A 115 -2.62 -10.79 -1.57
C LYS A 115 -2.22 -11.81 -2.61
N ALA A 116 -3.11 -12.02 -3.56
CA ALA A 116 -2.88 -12.92 -4.67
C ALA A 116 -3.48 -12.39 -5.96
N ILE A 117 -2.98 -12.91 -7.09
CA ILE A 117 -3.64 -12.71 -8.39
C ILE A 117 -4.47 -13.95 -8.69
N ARG A 118 -5.78 -13.73 -8.84
CA ARG A 118 -6.77 -14.75 -9.18
C ARG A 118 -7.70 -14.23 -10.26
N ASN A 119 -7.94 -15.02 -11.29
CA ASN A 119 -8.80 -14.65 -12.42
C ASN A 119 -8.47 -13.27 -12.99
N ASN A 120 -7.17 -12.96 -13.12
CA ASN A 120 -6.69 -11.66 -13.59
C ASN A 120 -7.16 -10.46 -12.74
N GLN A 121 -7.28 -10.65 -11.42
CA GLN A 121 -7.63 -9.62 -10.44
C GLN A 121 -6.73 -9.72 -9.20
N PHE A 122 -6.44 -8.58 -8.59
CA PHE A 122 -5.78 -8.52 -7.29
C PHE A 122 -6.82 -8.79 -6.19
N VAL A 123 -6.62 -9.85 -5.42
CA VAL A 123 -7.52 -10.27 -4.35
C VAL A 123 -6.75 -10.44 -3.04
N ARG A 124 -7.47 -10.43 -1.92
CA ARG A 124 -6.90 -10.88 -0.64
C ARG A 124 -6.54 -12.37 -0.74
N PHE A 125 -5.40 -12.75 -0.19
CA PHE A 125 -5.07 -14.16 -0.07
C PHE A 125 -5.86 -14.77 1.10
N GLU A 126 -6.57 -15.85 0.79
CA GLU A 126 -7.26 -16.74 1.74
C GLU A 126 -6.74 -18.16 1.45
N GLU A 127 -6.48 -18.94 2.50
CA GLU A 127 -6.00 -20.33 2.38
C GLU A 127 -7.06 -21.27 1.79
#